data_AF-A0A919XUE2-F1
#
_entry.id   AF-A0A919XUE2-F1
#
_cell.length_a   1.000
_cell.length_b   1.000
_cell.length_c   1.000
_cell.angle_alpha   90.00
_cell.angle_beta   90.00
_cell.angle_gamma   90.00
#
_symmetry.space_group_name_H-M   'P 1'
#
loop_
_entity.id
_entity.type
_entity.pdbx_description
1 polymer ?
#
loop_
_entity_poly.entity_id
_entity_poly.type
_entity_poly.pdbx_seq_one_letter_code
_entity_poly.pdbx_strand_id
1 'polypeptide(L)'
;MKKLTALLLSFVMLFVFATGAQAQAATPSVPIMLGEKQLTFDNGQPFFENATTLIPVKPFLEGLDYELSWEAETSTLYASKGELSFALRRDNNQAMANDEAHQLTVAPKIVNGTLYAPLRFLAENAGYRVGWDAKNRAAALEQQDSKGFFWKVEKDGSVVYLLGSIHVGSDDLYPMRPEMNVAYANSDHLVVEVNTVAPMDEEEMADIQKKYMLYDDSTTLADHIDAKTYAKLQDILKELGAPETAYDSIKAWLVYSRLVLIKSQLNGYEGGLGIDTYFLQKALASGKSVLELESHDSQFSMLNNFSDELIASLLKETVETFHQPDNSAETMADVFRTNSIDPMVNVWLAGDEAALTESTEAMKEKPEYYKAVIKDRNVGMIEKIEGYLDNENKETYFVVVGAGHMLGEDGIVTKLKEKGYTITRL
;
A
#
# COMPACT_ATOMS: atom_id res chain seq x y z
N MET A 1 -80.71 42.76 -5.81
CA MET A 1 -80.92 41.97 -7.05
C MET A 1 -80.30 40.58 -6.84
N LYS A 2 -81.13 39.52 -6.95
CA LYS A 2 -80.85 38.10 -7.35
C LYS A 2 -79.64 37.38 -6.70
N LYS A 3 -79.83 36.37 -5.80
CA LYS A 3 -80.02 34.90 -6.06
C LYS A 3 -78.80 34.28 -6.78
N LEU A 4 -78.24 33.07 -6.54
CA LEU A 4 -78.57 31.83 -5.82
C LEU A 4 -77.38 30.84 -6.05
N THR A 5 -77.18 29.88 -5.14
CA THR A 5 -76.74 28.45 -5.31
C THR A 5 -75.37 28.00 -5.86
N ALA A 6 -74.86 26.98 -5.16
CA ALA A 6 -73.84 25.99 -5.50
C ALA A 6 -74.16 25.11 -6.72
N LEU A 7 -73.16 24.44 -7.32
CA LEU A 7 -73.28 23.01 -7.70
C LEU A 7 -71.94 22.36 -8.11
N LEU A 8 -71.74 21.13 -7.61
CA LEU A 8 -70.95 20.07 -8.24
C LEU A 8 -71.41 19.82 -9.68
N LEU A 9 -70.48 19.43 -10.58
CA LEU A 9 -70.81 18.47 -11.63
C LEU A 9 -69.59 17.62 -12.00
N SER A 10 -69.71 16.35 -11.63
CA SER A 10 -69.02 15.18 -12.15
C SER A 10 -69.20 15.03 -13.66
N PHE A 11 -68.13 14.71 -14.37
CA PHE A 11 -68.21 14.03 -15.67
C PHE A 11 -67.40 12.73 -15.56
N VAL A 12 -68.12 11.60 -15.56
CA VAL A 12 -67.55 10.26 -15.72
C VAL A 12 -67.30 10.05 -17.20
N MET A 13 -66.08 9.65 -17.57
CA MET A 13 -65.83 8.96 -18.83
C MET A 13 -64.88 7.79 -18.58
N LEU A 14 -65.40 6.57 -18.71
CA LEU A 14 -64.66 5.32 -18.69
C LEU A 14 -63.61 5.29 -19.81
N PHE A 15 -62.38 4.91 -19.50
CA PHE A 15 -61.50 4.23 -20.44
C PHE A 15 -60.84 3.01 -19.75
N VAL A 16 -61.37 1.85 -20.12
CA VAL A 16 -60.71 0.55 -20.37
C VAL A 16 -59.44 0.25 -19.57
N PHE A 17 -59.56 -0.74 -18.67
CA PHE A 17 -58.43 -1.52 -18.17
C PHE A 17 -57.73 -2.22 -19.34
N ALA A 18 -56.64 -1.64 -19.83
CA ALA A 18 -55.63 -2.39 -20.54
C ALA A 18 -54.69 -3.00 -19.48
N THR A 19 -54.87 -4.28 -19.18
CA THR A 19 -53.85 -5.09 -18.51
C THR A 19 -52.67 -5.25 -19.47
N GLY A 20 -51.87 -4.20 -19.61
CA GLY A 20 -50.51 -4.35 -20.09
C GLY A 20 -49.74 -5.07 -19.02
N ALA A 21 -49.32 -6.30 -19.29
CA ALA A 21 -48.21 -6.89 -18.56
C ALA A 21 -47.07 -5.86 -18.65
N GLN A 22 -46.78 -5.17 -17.56
CA GLN A 22 -45.54 -4.41 -17.45
C GLN A 22 -44.46 -5.46 -17.56
N ALA A 23 -43.80 -5.52 -18.72
CA ALA A 23 -42.51 -6.16 -18.81
C ALA A 23 -41.65 -5.49 -17.74
N GLN A 24 -41.28 -6.25 -16.71
CA GLN A 24 -40.31 -5.84 -15.73
C GLN A 24 -39.08 -5.44 -16.54
N ALA A 25 -38.80 -4.14 -16.65
CA ALA A 25 -37.60 -3.68 -17.32
C ALA A 25 -36.43 -4.41 -16.64
N ALA A 26 -35.65 -5.18 -17.41
CA ALA A 26 -34.48 -5.86 -16.89
C ALA A 26 -33.64 -4.80 -16.18
N THR A 27 -33.39 -5.00 -14.89
CA THR A 27 -32.51 -4.12 -14.11
C THR A 27 -31.22 -3.99 -14.91
N PRO A 28 -30.77 -2.76 -15.23
CA PRO A 28 -29.57 -2.59 -16.04
C PRO A 28 -28.40 -3.30 -15.36
N SER A 29 -27.91 -4.38 -15.99
CA SER A 29 -26.76 -5.14 -15.53
C SER A 29 -25.50 -4.38 -15.91
N VAL A 30 -24.56 -4.23 -14.98
CA VAL A 30 -23.26 -3.61 -15.24
C VAL A 30 -22.38 -4.66 -15.94
N PRO A 31 -21.92 -4.44 -17.20
CA PRO A 31 -20.96 -5.33 -17.83
C PRO A 31 -19.64 -5.34 -17.04
N ILE A 32 -18.94 -6.47 -17.07
CA ILE A 32 -17.64 -6.64 -16.40
C ILE A 32 -16.61 -7.01 -17.44
N MET A 33 -15.56 -6.20 -17.54
CA MET A 33 -14.46 -6.37 -18.47
C MET A 33 -13.24 -6.91 -17.73
N LEU A 34 -12.57 -7.91 -18.28
CA LEU A 34 -11.27 -8.39 -17.87
C LEU A 34 -10.29 -8.09 -19.02
N GLY A 35 -9.52 -7.02 -18.88
CA GLY A 35 -8.84 -6.40 -20.04
C GLY A 35 -9.86 -6.04 -21.14
N GLU A 36 -9.63 -6.52 -22.36
CA GLU A 36 -10.56 -6.31 -23.49
C GLU A 36 -11.73 -7.32 -23.53
N LYS A 37 -11.69 -8.37 -22.70
CA LYS A 37 -12.68 -9.46 -22.72
C LYS A 37 -13.85 -9.14 -21.78
N GLN A 38 -15.07 -9.09 -22.31
CA GLN A 38 -16.26 -9.04 -21.47
C GLN A 38 -16.53 -10.43 -20.86
N LEU A 39 -16.69 -10.49 -19.53
CA LEU A 39 -17.12 -11.71 -18.85
C LEU A 39 -18.61 -11.96 -19.11
N THR A 40 -18.96 -13.21 -19.40
CA THR A 40 -20.32 -13.65 -19.69
C THR A 40 -20.90 -14.45 -18.53
N PHE A 41 -22.15 -14.17 -18.19
CA PHE A 41 -22.85 -14.82 -17.09
C PHE A 41 -24.13 -15.49 -17.62
N ASP A 42 -24.07 -16.81 -17.82
CA ASP A 42 -25.15 -17.57 -18.45
C ASP A 42 -26.35 -17.77 -17.49
N ASN A 43 -26.10 -17.90 -16.19
CA ASN A 43 -27.09 -18.19 -15.16
C ASN A 43 -27.17 -17.09 -14.10
N GLY A 44 -27.65 -15.92 -14.52
CA GLY A 44 -27.87 -14.75 -13.68
C GLY A 44 -26.96 -13.59 -14.03
N GLN A 45 -27.46 -12.35 -13.95
CA GLN A 45 -26.69 -11.15 -14.32
C GLN A 45 -26.14 -10.44 -13.09
N PRO A 46 -25.01 -9.70 -13.21
CA PRO A 46 -24.58 -8.75 -12.20
C PRO A 46 -25.70 -7.76 -11.86
N PHE A 47 -25.85 -7.43 -10.58
CA PHE A 47 -26.83 -6.46 -10.13
C PHE A 47 -26.29 -5.61 -8.98
N PHE A 48 -26.92 -4.47 -8.77
CA PHE A 48 -26.50 -3.50 -7.76
C PHE A 48 -27.40 -3.57 -6.53
N GLU A 49 -26.80 -3.65 -5.35
CA GLU A 49 -27.50 -3.65 -4.07
C GLU A 49 -26.65 -2.95 -3.00
N ASN A 50 -27.26 -2.05 -2.21
CA ASN A 50 -26.59 -1.37 -1.09
C ASN A 50 -25.21 -0.80 -1.46
N ALA A 51 -25.16 0.00 -2.53
CA ALA A 51 -23.93 0.59 -3.07
C ALA A 51 -22.87 -0.42 -3.57
N THR A 52 -23.24 -1.69 -3.73
CA THR A 52 -22.31 -2.79 -4.07
C THR A 52 -22.78 -3.53 -5.31
N THR A 53 -21.88 -3.78 -6.26
CA THR A 53 -22.14 -4.67 -7.39
C THR A 53 -21.93 -6.12 -6.96
N LEU A 54 -22.99 -6.93 -7.05
CA LEU A 54 -22.97 -8.37 -6.80
C LEU A 54 -22.89 -9.12 -8.12
N ILE A 55 -22.05 -10.16 -8.18
CA ILE A 55 -21.81 -10.95 -9.39
C ILE A 55 -21.98 -12.44 -9.12
N PRO A 56 -22.36 -13.24 -10.13
CA PRO A 56 -22.33 -14.70 -10.02
C PRO A 56 -20.91 -15.19 -9.73
N VAL A 57 -20.70 -15.83 -8.57
CA VAL A 57 -19.37 -16.21 -8.08
C VAL A 57 -18.71 -17.25 -8.96
N LYS A 58 -19.45 -18.31 -9.31
CA LYS A 58 -18.94 -19.46 -10.05
C LYS A 58 -18.30 -19.10 -11.40
N PRO A 59 -19.04 -18.51 -12.36
CA PRO A 59 -18.46 -18.18 -13.67
C PRO A 59 -17.37 -17.11 -13.58
N PHE A 60 -17.41 -16.25 -12.56
CA PHE A 60 -16.34 -15.29 -12.34
C PHE A 60 -15.02 -15.98 -11.96
N LEU A 61 -15.04 -16.83 -10.93
CA LEU A 61 -13.84 -17.52 -10.44
C LEU A 61 -13.34 -18.58 -11.43
N GLU A 62 -14.23 -19.34 -12.08
CA GLU A 62 -13.85 -20.25 -13.18
C GLU A 62 -13.21 -19.47 -14.35
N GLY A 63 -13.71 -18.27 -14.65
CA GLY A 63 -13.13 -17.38 -15.67
C GLY A 63 -11.74 -16.84 -15.32
N LEU A 64 -11.34 -16.95 -14.05
CA LEU A 64 -10.01 -16.66 -13.53
C LEU A 64 -9.19 -17.94 -13.25
N ASP A 65 -9.64 -19.10 -13.74
CA ASP A 65 -9.03 -20.42 -13.59
C ASP A 65 -8.96 -20.96 -12.15
N TYR A 66 -9.91 -20.58 -11.29
CA TYR A 66 -10.07 -21.23 -9.99
C TYR A 66 -10.81 -22.57 -10.12
N GLU A 67 -10.40 -23.54 -9.32
CA GLU A 67 -11.13 -24.78 -9.10
C GLU A 67 -12.14 -24.58 -7.98
N LEU A 68 -13.36 -25.09 -8.14
CA LEU A 68 -14.48 -24.83 -7.22
C LEU A 68 -15.02 -26.11 -6.60
N SER A 69 -15.39 -26.03 -5.32
CA SER A 69 -16.17 -27.05 -4.63
C SER A 69 -17.31 -26.41 -3.82
N TRP A 70 -18.38 -27.18 -3.60
CA TRP A 70 -19.57 -26.72 -2.89
C TRP A 70 -19.86 -27.63 -1.70
N GLU A 71 -19.98 -27.03 -0.52
CA GLU A 71 -20.43 -27.70 0.69
C GLU A 71 -21.91 -27.39 0.94
N ALA A 72 -22.74 -28.42 0.79
CA ALA A 72 -24.19 -28.27 0.85
C ALA A 72 -24.71 -28.00 2.25
N GLU A 73 -24.11 -28.61 3.29
CA GLU A 73 -24.60 -28.48 4.67
C GLU A 73 -24.50 -27.04 5.17
N THR A 74 -23.40 -26.37 4.83
CA THR A 74 -23.13 -24.99 5.26
C THR A 74 -23.51 -23.94 4.21
N SER A 75 -23.86 -24.39 3.00
CA SER A 75 -24.06 -23.54 1.82
C SER A 75 -22.84 -22.65 1.55
N THR A 76 -21.67 -23.29 1.48
CA THR A 76 -20.38 -22.62 1.30
C THR A 76 -19.75 -23.01 -0.02
N LEU A 77 -19.34 -22.01 -0.80
CA LEU A 77 -18.50 -22.21 -1.97
C LEU A 77 -17.04 -22.04 -1.56
N TYR A 78 -16.22 -23.05 -1.87
CA TYR A 78 -14.77 -22.96 -1.78
C TYR A 78 -14.21 -22.84 -3.19
N ALA A 79 -13.20 -22.00 -3.37
CA ALA A 79 -12.46 -21.88 -4.61
C ALA A 79 -10.96 -21.81 -4.35
N SER A 80 -10.14 -22.39 -5.24
CA SER A 80 -8.68 -22.37 -5.11
C SER A 80 -7.96 -22.24 -6.45
N LYS A 81 -6.83 -21.51 -6.47
CA LYS A 81 -5.89 -21.42 -7.59
C LYS A 81 -4.47 -21.26 -7.04
N GLY A 82 -3.65 -22.31 -7.13
CA GLY A 82 -2.35 -22.31 -6.46
C GLY A 82 -2.53 -22.15 -4.95
N GLU A 83 -1.90 -21.12 -4.37
CA GLU A 83 -2.06 -20.76 -2.95
C GLU A 83 -3.25 -19.80 -2.69
N LEU A 84 -3.88 -19.28 -3.75
CA LEU A 84 -5.03 -18.38 -3.60
C LEU A 84 -6.29 -19.17 -3.28
N SER A 85 -7.10 -18.66 -2.37
CA SER A 85 -8.28 -19.37 -1.89
C SER A 85 -9.45 -18.43 -1.57
N PHE A 86 -10.67 -18.95 -1.65
CA PHE A 86 -11.88 -18.26 -1.18
C PHE A 86 -12.77 -19.23 -0.42
N ALA A 87 -13.42 -18.75 0.65
CA ALA A 87 -14.55 -19.43 1.29
C ALA A 87 -15.72 -18.45 1.45
N LEU A 88 -16.80 -18.74 0.73
CA LEU A 88 -17.97 -17.86 0.57
C LEU A 88 -19.22 -18.56 1.07
N ARG A 89 -19.60 -18.27 2.31
CA ARG A 89 -20.80 -18.83 2.93
C ARG A 89 -22.02 -17.95 2.71
N ARG A 90 -23.13 -18.55 2.32
CA ARG A 90 -24.41 -17.85 2.15
C ARG A 90 -24.84 -17.16 3.47
N ASP A 91 -25.34 -15.95 3.34
CA ASP A 91 -25.89 -15.10 4.42
C ASP A 91 -24.88 -14.79 5.53
N ASN A 92 -23.58 -15.00 5.30
CA ASN A 92 -22.51 -14.63 6.20
C ASN A 92 -21.76 -13.41 5.65
N ASN A 93 -21.74 -12.32 6.41
CA ASN A 93 -21.01 -11.11 6.03
C ASN A 93 -19.50 -11.22 6.31
N GLN A 94 -19.03 -12.29 6.96
CA GLN A 94 -17.63 -12.63 7.08
C GLN A 94 -17.27 -13.68 6.01
N ALA A 95 -16.45 -13.29 5.04
CA ALA A 95 -15.91 -14.18 4.01
C ALA A 95 -14.41 -14.40 4.23
N MET A 96 -13.88 -15.51 3.70
CA MET A 96 -12.43 -15.71 3.67
C MET A 96 -11.90 -15.55 2.25
N ALA A 97 -10.76 -14.90 2.13
CA ALA A 97 -9.92 -14.92 0.94
C ALA A 97 -8.46 -15.06 1.37
N ASN A 98 -7.69 -15.95 0.72
CA ASN A 98 -6.26 -16.12 0.95
C ASN A 98 -5.92 -16.28 2.45
N ASP A 99 -6.72 -17.10 3.16
CA ASP A 99 -6.65 -17.37 4.60
C ASP A 99 -6.89 -16.16 5.54
N GLU A 100 -7.35 -15.03 5.00
CA GLU A 100 -7.75 -13.85 5.75
C GLU A 100 -9.28 -13.70 5.80
N ALA A 101 -9.79 -13.27 6.95
CA ALA A 101 -11.20 -12.96 7.12
C ALA A 101 -11.50 -11.51 6.73
N HIS A 102 -12.46 -11.31 5.83
CA HIS A 102 -12.91 -10.00 5.36
C HIS A 102 -14.36 -9.75 5.75
N GLN A 103 -14.61 -8.56 6.28
CA GLN A 103 -15.96 -8.05 6.53
C GLN A 103 -16.55 -7.47 5.24
N LEU A 104 -17.58 -8.13 4.72
CA LEU A 104 -18.29 -7.70 3.52
C LEU A 104 -19.41 -6.71 3.86
N THR A 105 -19.60 -5.71 3.00
CA THR A 105 -20.72 -4.77 3.05
C THR A 105 -22.06 -5.44 2.73
N VAL A 106 -22.04 -6.44 1.85
CA VAL A 106 -23.18 -7.27 1.49
C VAL A 106 -22.76 -8.74 1.54
N ALA A 107 -23.47 -9.54 2.34
CA ALA A 107 -23.20 -10.97 2.48
C ALA A 107 -23.44 -11.73 1.16
N PRO A 108 -22.67 -12.81 0.87
CA PRO A 108 -22.94 -13.68 -0.25
C PRO A 108 -24.35 -14.27 -0.15
N LYS A 109 -25.06 -14.37 -1.27
CA LYS A 109 -26.47 -14.79 -1.27
C LYS A 109 -26.81 -15.64 -2.47
N ILE A 110 -27.82 -16.48 -2.35
CA ILE A 110 -28.30 -17.30 -3.47
C ILE A 110 -29.53 -16.64 -4.08
N VAL A 111 -29.47 -16.34 -5.38
CA VAL A 111 -30.59 -15.84 -6.18
C VAL A 111 -30.83 -16.84 -7.30
N ASN A 112 -32.03 -17.44 -7.34
CA ASN A 112 -32.43 -18.43 -8.35
C ASN A 112 -31.43 -19.60 -8.51
N GLY A 113 -30.81 -20.05 -7.42
CA GLY A 113 -29.85 -21.15 -7.42
C GLY A 113 -28.39 -20.75 -7.69
N THR A 114 -28.11 -19.48 -7.99
CA THR A 114 -26.76 -18.96 -8.21
C THR A 114 -26.27 -18.21 -6.98
N LEU A 115 -25.04 -18.52 -6.51
CA LEU A 115 -24.38 -17.74 -5.45
C LEU A 115 -23.82 -16.44 -6.02
N TYR A 116 -24.10 -15.34 -5.34
CA TYR A 116 -23.62 -14.00 -5.63
C TYR A 116 -22.75 -13.48 -4.49
N ALA A 117 -21.69 -12.74 -4.81
CA ALA A 117 -20.87 -12.02 -3.84
C ALA A 117 -20.37 -10.67 -4.42
N PRO A 118 -19.85 -9.75 -3.58
CA PRO A 118 -19.35 -8.46 -4.04
C PRO A 118 -18.21 -8.60 -5.06
N LEU A 119 -18.34 -7.94 -6.22
CA LEU A 119 -17.33 -7.92 -7.28
C LEU A 119 -15.96 -7.49 -6.75
N ARG A 120 -15.92 -6.37 -6.01
CA ARG A 120 -14.68 -5.77 -5.52
C ARG A 120 -13.91 -6.74 -4.63
N PHE A 121 -14.61 -7.40 -3.70
CA PHE A 121 -14.00 -8.40 -2.82
C PHE A 121 -13.35 -9.55 -3.61
N LEU A 122 -14.06 -10.12 -4.60
CA LEU A 122 -13.55 -11.23 -5.40
C LEU A 122 -12.38 -10.79 -6.29
N ALA A 123 -12.52 -9.65 -6.95
CA ALA A 123 -11.52 -9.13 -7.88
C ALA A 123 -10.22 -8.73 -7.17
N GLU A 124 -10.30 -7.93 -6.10
CA GLU A 124 -9.11 -7.42 -5.40
C GLU A 124 -8.31 -8.53 -4.74
N ASN A 125 -8.98 -9.51 -4.14
CA ASN A 125 -8.31 -10.69 -3.56
C ASN A 125 -7.81 -11.70 -4.60
N ALA A 126 -8.26 -11.57 -5.85
CA ALA A 126 -7.69 -12.29 -6.99
C ALA A 126 -6.60 -11.49 -7.73
N GLY A 127 -6.22 -10.31 -7.22
CA GLY A 127 -5.14 -9.47 -7.78
C GLY A 127 -5.57 -8.45 -8.83
N TYR A 128 -6.87 -8.13 -8.89
CA TYR A 128 -7.42 -7.17 -9.85
C TYR A 128 -7.95 -5.92 -9.17
N ARG A 129 -7.57 -4.75 -9.69
CA ARG A 129 -8.23 -3.49 -9.35
C ARG A 129 -9.56 -3.40 -10.09
N VAL A 130 -10.58 -2.90 -9.39
CA VAL A 130 -11.90 -2.61 -10.00
C VAL A 130 -12.02 -1.13 -10.33
N GLY A 131 -11.88 -0.80 -11.61
CA GLY A 131 -12.08 0.51 -12.20
C GLY A 131 -13.44 0.67 -12.88
N TRP A 132 -13.71 1.89 -13.37
CA TRP A 132 -14.89 2.18 -14.19
C TRP A 132 -14.47 2.60 -15.59
N ASP A 133 -14.86 1.80 -16.59
CA ASP A 133 -14.72 2.17 -17.99
C ASP A 133 -15.92 3.03 -18.39
N ALA A 134 -15.70 4.35 -18.44
CA ALA A 134 -16.73 5.30 -18.82
C ALA A 134 -17.19 5.14 -20.28
N LYS A 135 -16.30 4.68 -21.18
CA LYS A 135 -16.60 4.49 -22.60
C LYS A 135 -17.54 3.31 -22.80
N ASN A 136 -17.27 2.19 -22.14
CA ASN A 136 -18.09 0.98 -22.24
C ASN A 136 -19.21 0.91 -21.18
N ARG A 137 -19.25 1.88 -20.25
CA ARG A 137 -20.14 1.91 -19.08
C ARG A 137 -20.09 0.59 -18.31
N ALA A 138 -18.88 0.11 -18.09
CA ALA A 138 -18.60 -1.21 -17.55
C ALA A 138 -17.66 -1.11 -16.34
N ALA A 139 -17.77 -2.08 -15.44
CA ALA A 139 -16.71 -2.30 -14.46
C ALA A 139 -15.51 -2.92 -15.17
N ALA A 140 -14.33 -2.33 -15.01
CA ALA A 140 -13.09 -2.83 -15.59
C ALA A 140 -12.25 -3.51 -14.51
N LEU A 141 -11.78 -4.71 -14.81
CA LEU A 141 -10.83 -5.45 -14.01
C LEU A 141 -9.47 -5.32 -14.67
N GLU A 142 -8.61 -4.58 -13.98
CA GLU A 142 -7.25 -4.30 -14.40
C GLU A 142 -6.34 -5.10 -13.49
N GLN A 143 -5.48 -5.93 -14.09
CA GLN A 143 -4.51 -6.68 -13.33
C GLN A 143 -3.54 -5.68 -12.70
N GLN A 144 -3.52 -5.67 -11.37
CA GLN A 144 -2.59 -4.81 -10.65
C GLN A 144 -1.28 -5.58 -10.51
N ASP A 145 -0.38 -5.41 -11.47
CA ASP A 145 0.96 -5.99 -11.46
C ASP A 145 1.87 -5.19 -10.51
N SER A 146 1.47 -5.01 -9.25
CA SER A 146 2.34 -4.51 -8.16
C SER A 146 3.43 -5.55 -7.88
N LYS A 147 4.39 -5.72 -8.80
CA LYS A 147 5.42 -6.76 -8.72
C LYS A 147 6.30 -6.59 -7.50
N GLY A 148 6.51 -5.33 -7.08
CA GLY A 148 7.29 -4.97 -5.91
C GLY A 148 8.70 -5.54 -5.96
N PHE A 149 9.26 -5.79 -4.79
CA PHE A 149 10.57 -6.38 -4.61
C PHE A 149 10.44 -7.51 -3.60
N PHE A 150 10.06 -8.70 -4.07
CA PHE A 150 9.62 -9.80 -3.20
C PHE A 150 10.38 -11.09 -3.44
N TRP A 151 10.99 -11.64 -2.40
CA TRP A 151 11.79 -12.86 -2.48
C TRP A 151 11.41 -13.83 -1.38
N LYS A 152 11.67 -15.11 -1.65
CA LYS A 152 11.69 -16.19 -0.67
C LYS A 152 13.13 -16.63 -0.46
N VAL A 153 13.56 -16.71 0.79
CA VAL A 153 14.86 -17.25 1.21
C VAL A 153 14.60 -18.55 1.98
N GLU A 154 15.29 -19.62 1.60
CA GLU A 154 15.08 -20.95 2.19
C GLU A 154 16.40 -21.54 2.70
N LYS A 155 16.37 -22.10 3.92
CA LYS A 155 17.48 -22.86 4.52
C LYS A 155 16.94 -23.97 5.41
N ASP A 156 17.26 -25.23 5.09
CA ASP A 156 16.92 -26.40 5.90
C ASP A 156 15.45 -26.44 6.38
N GLY A 157 14.52 -26.06 5.51
CA GLY A 157 13.08 -25.98 5.78
C GLY A 157 12.59 -24.70 6.47
N SER A 158 13.49 -23.85 6.97
CA SER A 158 13.15 -22.50 7.44
C SER A 158 12.91 -21.58 6.24
N VAL A 159 11.91 -20.70 6.34
CA VAL A 159 11.51 -19.77 5.28
C VAL A 159 11.51 -18.34 5.80
N VAL A 160 12.17 -17.44 5.07
CA VAL A 160 12.05 -15.99 5.26
C VAL A 160 11.59 -15.37 3.95
N TYR A 161 10.48 -14.65 3.99
CA TYR A 161 10.06 -13.78 2.90
C TYR A 161 10.68 -12.41 3.07
N LEU A 162 11.26 -11.84 2.02
CA LEU A 162 11.83 -10.49 2.00
C LEU A 162 11.00 -9.61 1.06
N LEU A 163 10.45 -8.52 1.58
CA LEU A 163 9.71 -7.50 0.82
C LEU A 163 10.40 -6.14 0.94
N GLY A 164 10.84 -5.60 -0.19
CA GLY A 164 11.30 -4.22 -0.32
C GLY A 164 10.13 -3.25 -0.23
N SER A 165 10.12 -2.36 0.76
CA SER A 165 9.06 -1.37 0.96
C SER A 165 9.40 0.01 0.40
N ILE A 166 8.36 0.80 0.18
CA ILE A 166 8.44 2.26 0.02
C ILE A 166 7.57 2.89 1.13
N HIS A 167 8.10 3.92 1.80
CA HIS A 167 7.49 4.50 3.02
C HIS A 167 6.27 5.37 2.74
N VAL A 168 6.10 5.82 1.50
CA VAL A 168 4.93 6.58 1.05
C VAL A 168 4.34 5.90 -0.16
N GLY A 169 3.03 6.04 -0.35
CA GLY A 169 2.31 5.38 -1.41
C GLY A 169 1.09 6.14 -1.90
N SER A 170 0.46 5.61 -2.94
CA SER A 170 -0.81 6.07 -3.47
C SER A 170 -1.76 4.87 -3.63
N ASP A 171 -3.02 5.13 -3.97
CA ASP A 171 -3.99 4.07 -4.26
C ASP A 171 -3.53 3.12 -5.37
N ASP A 172 -2.61 3.55 -6.24
CA ASP A 172 -2.10 2.75 -7.34
C ASP A 172 -1.18 1.61 -6.90
N LEU A 173 -0.72 1.60 -5.65
CA LEU A 173 -0.01 0.45 -5.09
C LEU A 173 -0.94 -0.73 -4.79
N TYR A 174 -2.25 -0.49 -4.76
CA TYR A 174 -3.26 -1.41 -4.26
C TYR A 174 -4.28 -1.81 -5.34
N PRO A 175 -4.87 -3.03 -5.27
CA PRO A 175 -4.66 -4.04 -4.23
C PRO A 175 -3.25 -4.64 -4.26
N MET A 176 -2.78 -5.05 -3.08
CA MET A 176 -1.49 -5.74 -2.98
C MET A 176 -1.55 -7.06 -3.73
N ARG A 177 -0.44 -7.43 -4.37
CA ARG A 177 -0.36 -8.68 -5.12
C ARG A 177 -0.70 -9.87 -4.19
N PRO A 178 -1.65 -10.76 -4.55
CA PRO A 178 -2.17 -11.77 -3.62
C PRO A 178 -1.10 -12.67 -2.99
N GLU A 179 -0.04 -13.01 -3.72
CA GLU A 179 1.07 -13.84 -3.23
C GLU A 179 1.81 -13.19 -2.06
N MET A 180 1.90 -11.86 -2.01
CA MET A 180 2.51 -11.16 -0.86
C MET A 180 1.61 -11.28 0.37
N ASN A 181 0.29 -11.17 0.19
CA ASN A 181 -0.68 -11.30 1.27
C ASN A 181 -0.74 -12.74 1.80
N VAL A 182 -0.69 -13.74 0.92
CA VAL A 182 -0.62 -15.17 1.30
C VAL A 182 0.64 -15.46 2.10
N ALA A 183 1.80 -15.02 1.60
CA ALA A 183 3.06 -15.22 2.31
C ALA A 183 3.07 -14.55 3.69
N TYR A 184 2.52 -13.34 3.79
CA TYR A 184 2.32 -12.68 5.08
C TYR A 184 1.37 -13.46 6.00
N ALA A 185 0.22 -13.91 5.48
CA ALA A 185 -0.77 -14.66 6.24
C ALA A 185 -0.17 -15.94 6.83
N ASN A 186 0.60 -16.67 6.01
CA ASN A 186 1.28 -17.91 6.34
C ASN A 186 2.57 -17.75 7.17
N SER A 187 3.00 -16.51 7.45
CA SER A 187 4.15 -16.26 8.32
C SER A 187 3.75 -16.16 9.80
N ASP A 188 4.58 -16.66 10.70
CA ASP A 188 4.35 -16.57 12.14
C ASP A 188 4.56 -15.14 12.67
N HIS A 189 5.54 -14.44 12.08
CA HIS A 189 5.95 -13.10 12.49
C HIS A 189 6.01 -12.13 11.31
N LEU A 190 5.60 -10.89 11.55
CA LEU A 190 6.03 -9.74 10.76
C LEU A 190 7.35 -9.24 11.33
N VAL A 191 8.32 -8.98 10.48
CA VAL A 191 9.61 -8.38 10.84
C VAL A 191 9.74 -7.07 10.07
N VAL A 192 10.03 -5.97 10.76
CA VAL A 192 10.20 -4.65 10.15
C VAL A 192 11.53 -4.02 10.56
N GLU A 193 11.96 -2.96 9.89
CA GLU A 193 13.08 -2.14 10.40
C GLU A 193 12.80 -1.66 11.82
N VAL A 194 11.68 -0.95 11.99
CA VAL A 194 11.19 -0.39 13.26
C VAL A 194 9.66 -0.38 13.23
N ASN A 195 9.01 -0.66 14.37
CA ASN A 195 7.56 -0.66 14.50
C ASN A 195 7.02 0.75 14.77
N THR A 196 6.67 1.45 13.69
CA THR A 196 6.22 2.85 13.73
C THR A 196 4.75 3.04 14.12
N VAL A 197 3.98 1.95 14.27
CA VAL A 197 2.56 2.00 14.64
C VAL A 197 2.31 1.55 16.08
N ALA A 198 3.34 1.05 16.77
CA ALA A 198 3.24 0.76 18.19
C ALA A 198 3.05 2.07 18.97
N PRO A 199 2.15 2.09 19.97
CA PRO A 199 2.03 3.25 20.84
C PRO A 199 3.33 3.43 21.63
N MET A 200 3.89 4.63 21.58
CA MET A 200 5.04 5.04 22.37
C MET A 200 4.57 5.81 23.61
N ASP A 201 5.25 5.67 24.73
CA ASP A 201 4.90 6.42 25.93
C ASP A 201 5.29 7.91 25.82
N GLU A 202 4.59 8.77 26.55
CA GLU A 202 4.80 10.23 26.45
C GLU A 202 6.19 10.67 26.94
N GLU A 203 6.77 9.96 27.91
CA GLU A 203 8.09 10.27 28.47
C GLU A 203 9.19 9.86 27.49
N GLU A 204 9.09 8.68 26.89
CA GLU A 204 9.96 8.19 25.83
C GLU A 204 9.93 9.13 24.62
N MET A 205 8.73 9.55 24.18
CA MET A 205 8.60 10.53 23.10
C MET A 205 9.26 11.88 23.45
N ALA A 206 9.11 12.36 24.68
CA ALA A 206 9.73 13.61 25.12
C ALA A 206 11.26 13.50 25.18
N ASP A 207 11.80 12.36 25.62
CA ASP A 207 13.24 12.10 25.64
C ASP A 207 13.81 12.05 24.22
N ILE A 208 13.16 11.32 23.30
CA ILE A 208 13.53 11.27 21.88
C ILE A 208 13.54 12.66 21.27
N GLN A 209 12.49 13.47 21.51
CA GLN A 209 12.42 14.82 20.97
C GLN A 209 13.57 15.69 21.47
N LYS A 210 13.82 15.67 22.79
CA LYS A 210 14.88 16.46 23.40
C LYS A 210 16.26 16.02 22.94
N LYS A 211 16.50 14.71 22.89
CA LYS A 211 17.80 14.10 22.56
C LYS A 211 18.16 14.29 21.08
N TYR A 212 17.19 14.07 20.20
CA TYR A 212 17.47 13.94 18.77
C TYR A 212 16.88 15.03 17.89
N MET A 213 15.76 15.65 18.27
CA MET A 213 14.98 16.49 17.34
C MET A 213 15.14 17.99 17.56
N LEU A 214 15.42 18.45 18.78
CA LEU A 214 15.47 19.86 19.13
C LEU A 214 16.91 20.37 19.30
N TYR A 215 17.15 21.64 19.00
CA TYR A 215 18.34 22.34 19.46
C TYR A 215 18.24 22.63 20.97
N ASP A 216 19.28 22.29 21.73
CA ASP A 216 19.34 22.45 23.18
C ASP A 216 20.47 23.39 23.66
N ASP A 217 21.24 23.95 22.73
CA ASP A 217 22.43 24.76 22.96
C ASP A 217 22.20 26.26 22.69
N SER A 218 20.95 26.72 22.71
CA SER A 218 20.50 28.09 22.39
C SER A 218 20.71 28.52 20.93
N THR A 219 21.24 27.64 20.07
CA THR A 219 21.29 27.88 18.63
C THR A 219 19.93 27.62 17.99
N THR A 220 19.80 28.05 16.75
CA THR A 220 18.63 27.86 15.90
C THR A 220 19.05 27.28 14.57
N LEU A 221 18.09 26.81 13.76
CA LEU A 221 18.38 26.29 12.42
C LEU A 221 19.25 27.24 11.57
N ALA A 222 19.05 28.55 11.69
CA ALA A 222 19.81 29.56 10.96
C ALA A 222 21.32 29.59 11.30
N ASP A 223 21.72 29.05 12.45
CA ASP A 223 23.13 28.92 12.85
C ASP A 223 23.82 27.71 12.22
N HIS A 224 23.04 26.74 11.70
CA HIS A 224 23.54 25.45 11.19
C HIS A 224 23.49 25.33 9.67
N ILE A 225 22.88 26.29 8.97
CA ILE A 225 22.80 26.31 7.50
C ILE A 225 23.13 27.68 6.93
N ASP A 226 23.46 27.74 5.64
CA ASP A 226 23.76 29.00 5.00
C ASP A 226 22.51 29.88 4.82
N ALA A 227 22.71 31.20 4.86
CA ALA A 227 21.62 32.18 4.81
C ALA A 227 20.75 32.08 3.54
N LYS A 228 21.30 31.61 2.40
CA LYS A 228 20.53 31.44 1.16
C LYS A 228 19.61 30.23 1.27
N THR A 229 20.10 29.13 1.84
CA THR A 229 19.28 27.94 2.14
C THR A 229 18.17 28.28 3.12
N TYR A 230 18.48 29.01 4.20
CA TYR A 230 17.47 29.46 5.18
C TYR A 230 16.40 30.36 4.53
N ALA A 231 16.80 31.35 3.71
CA ALA A 231 15.83 32.22 3.02
C ALA A 231 14.89 31.43 2.09
N LYS A 232 15.40 30.44 1.34
CA LYS A 232 14.55 29.57 0.51
C LYS A 232 13.59 28.73 1.33
N LEU A 233 14.04 28.21 2.48
CA LEU A 233 13.16 27.49 3.40
C LEU A 233 12.03 28.40 3.89
N GLN A 234 12.33 29.65 4.26
CA GLN A 234 11.31 30.61 4.69
C GLN A 234 10.28 30.88 3.60
N ASP A 235 10.71 31.01 2.34
CA ASP A 235 9.81 31.14 1.18
C ASP A 235 8.90 29.91 1.04
N ILE A 236 9.45 28.70 1.12
CA ILE A 236 8.67 27.44 1.08
C ILE A 236 7.66 27.39 2.23
N LEU A 237 8.07 27.68 3.47
CA LEU A 237 7.18 27.67 4.63
C LEU A 237 6.02 28.65 4.47
N LYS A 238 6.31 29.85 3.95
CA LYS A 238 5.31 30.88 3.68
C LYS A 238 4.30 30.43 2.62
N GLU A 239 4.75 29.79 1.54
CA GLU A 239 3.88 29.20 0.52
C GLU A 239 2.97 28.10 1.10
N LEU A 240 3.50 27.30 2.03
CA LEU A 240 2.75 26.28 2.77
C LEU A 240 1.82 26.86 3.87
N GLY A 241 1.83 28.19 4.07
CA GLY A 241 1.02 28.86 5.09
C GLY A 241 1.54 28.70 6.53
N ALA A 242 2.79 28.26 6.70
CA ALA A 242 3.46 28.15 7.98
C ALA A 242 4.23 29.45 8.34
N PRO A 243 4.47 29.73 9.63
CA PRO A 243 5.39 30.78 10.03
C PRO A 243 6.80 30.56 9.46
N GLU A 244 7.47 31.62 9.02
CA GLU A 244 8.84 31.55 8.47
C GLU A 244 9.86 31.01 9.49
N THR A 245 9.55 31.09 10.79
CA THR A 245 10.38 30.59 11.91
C THR A 245 9.93 29.23 12.45
N ALA A 246 8.97 28.55 11.78
CA ALA A 246 8.35 27.33 12.29
C ALA A 246 9.34 26.19 12.58
N TYR A 247 10.51 26.21 11.94
CA TYR A 247 11.55 25.18 12.05
C TYR A 247 12.82 25.63 12.79
N ASP A 248 12.83 26.82 13.41
CA ASP A 248 14.04 27.35 14.06
C ASP A 248 14.50 26.51 15.25
N SER A 249 13.59 25.81 15.93
CA SER A 249 13.88 25.03 17.13
C SER A 249 14.24 23.56 16.86
N ILE A 250 14.09 23.08 15.63
CA ILE A 250 14.32 21.67 15.29
C ILE A 250 15.61 21.51 14.48
N LYS A 251 16.30 20.39 14.66
CA LYS A 251 17.56 20.11 14.00
C LYS A 251 17.40 20.00 12.48
N ALA A 252 18.42 20.43 11.74
CA ALA A 252 18.41 20.48 10.28
C ALA A 252 18.09 19.14 9.59
N TRP A 253 18.50 18.00 10.16
CA TRP A 253 18.14 16.68 9.62
C TRP A 253 16.62 16.45 9.61
N LEU A 254 15.92 16.91 10.65
CA LEU A 254 14.47 16.77 10.76
C LEU A 254 13.75 17.73 9.80
N VAL A 255 14.31 18.92 9.57
CA VAL A 255 13.82 19.84 8.55
C VAL A 255 13.89 19.21 7.17
N TYR A 256 15.05 18.64 6.83
CA TYR A 256 15.25 17.88 5.58
C TYR A 256 14.20 16.77 5.43
N SER A 257 14.06 15.88 6.40
CA SER A 257 13.11 14.76 6.33
C SER A 257 11.65 15.23 6.19
N ARG A 258 11.27 16.34 6.87
CA ARG A 258 9.92 16.91 6.75
C ARG A 258 9.65 17.49 5.37
N LEU A 259 10.61 18.20 4.78
CA LEU A 259 10.44 18.74 3.43
C LEU A 259 10.30 17.64 2.38
N VAL A 260 11.06 16.54 2.51
CA VAL A 260 10.89 15.36 1.65
C VAL A 260 9.46 14.81 1.76
N LEU A 261 8.97 14.61 3.00
CA LEU A 261 7.60 14.12 3.21
C LEU A 261 6.52 15.08 2.66
N ILE A 262 6.66 16.38 2.91
CA ILE A 262 5.73 17.39 2.39
C ILE A 262 5.74 17.37 0.86
N LYS A 263 6.92 17.30 0.23
CA LYS A 263 7.04 17.19 -1.23
C LYS A 263 6.31 15.94 -1.74
N SER A 264 6.48 14.78 -1.09
CA SER A 264 5.74 13.56 -1.45
C SER A 264 4.21 13.77 -1.35
N GLN A 265 3.73 14.39 -0.28
CA GLN A 265 2.30 14.68 -0.07
C GLN A 265 1.73 15.62 -1.13
N LEU A 266 2.47 16.68 -1.50
CA LEU A 266 2.07 17.60 -2.57
C LEU A 266 1.96 16.90 -3.94
N ASN A 267 2.66 15.77 -4.11
CA ASN A 267 2.59 14.92 -5.31
C ASN A 267 1.60 13.74 -5.18
N GLY A 268 0.76 13.73 -4.14
CA GLY A 268 -0.29 12.72 -3.97
C GLY A 268 0.14 11.42 -3.29
N TYR A 269 1.30 11.42 -2.61
CA TYR A 269 1.79 10.27 -1.86
C TYR A 269 1.67 10.47 -0.35
N GLU A 270 1.15 9.45 0.32
CA GLU A 270 0.87 9.48 1.74
C GLU A 270 1.63 8.38 2.49
N GLY A 271 2.15 8.72 3.67
CA GLY A 271 2.84 7.73 4.53
C GLY A 271 1.92 6.61 5.01
N GLY A 272 0.62 6.91 5.20
CA GLY A 272 -0.39 5.91 5.55
C GLY A 272 -0.62 4.84 4.47
N LEU A 273 -0.18 5.11 3.24
CA LEU A 273 -0.27 4.20 2.09
C LEU A 273 1.07 3.53 1.77
N GLY A 274 2.11 3.75 2.57
CA GLY A 274 3.39 3.06 2.45
C GLY A 274 3.27 1.54 2.68
N ILE A 275 4.15 0.76 2.04
CA ILE A 275 4.12 -0.70 2.07
C ILE A 275 4.44 -1.26 3.46
N ASP A 276 5.39 -0.64 4.14
CA ASP A 276 5.73 -0.92 5.53
C ASP A 276 4.53 -0.68 6.46
N THR A 277 3.89 0.49 6.32
CA THR A 277 2.72 0.88 7.11
C THR A 277 1.54 -0.05 6.85
N TYR A 278 1.33 -0.48 5.60
CA TYR A 278 0.29 -1.45 5.24
C TYR A 278 0.42 -2.75 6.04
N PHE A 279 1.60 -3.38 6.05
CA PHE A 279 1.81 -4.63 6.78
C PHE A 279 1.81 -4.43 8.30
N LEU A 280 2.33 -3.30 8.79
CA LEU A 280 2.27 -2.94 10.21
C LEU A 280 0.82 -2.80 10.72
N GLN A 281 -0.03 -2.09 9.98
CA GLN A 281 -1.45 -1.95 10.32
C GLN A 281 -2.17 -3.31 10.24
N LYS A 282 -1.83 -4.14 9.25
CA LYS A 282 -2.37 -5.49 9.13
C LYS A 282 -1.98 -6.38 10.32
N ALA A 283 -0.75 -6.26 10.81
CA ALA A 283 -0.29 -6.99 12.00
C ALA A 283 -0.98 -6.49 13.27
N LEU A 284 -1.14 -5.18 13.42
CA LEU A 284 -1.89 -4.58 14.52
C LEU A 284 -3.35 -5.06 14.54
N ALA A 285 -4.01 -5.12 13.39
CA ALA A 285 -5.40 -5.53 13.26
C ALA A 285 -5.61 -7.04 13.53
N SER A 286 -4.67 -7.90 13.13
CA SER A 286 -4.75 -9.35 13.34
C SER A 286 -4.14 -9.83 14.65
N GLY A 287 -3.37 -8.99 15.33
CA GLY A 287 -2.56 -9.37 16.50
C GLY A 287 -1.34 -10.22 16.13
N LYS A 288 -0.90 -10.23 14.86
CA LYS A 288 0.33 -10.93 14.45
C LYS A 288 1.53 -10.29 15.14
N SER A 289 2.43 -11.13 15.67
CA SER A 289 3.65 -10.66 16.35
C SER A 289 4.51 -9.82 15.40
N VAL A 290 4.98 -8.68 15.88
CA VAL A 290 5.91 -7.79 15.17
C VAL A 290 7.28 -7.84 15.84
N LEU A 291 8.33 -8.10 15.05
CA LEU A 291 9.73 -8.07 15.49
C LEU A 291 10.47 -6.95 14.76
N GLU A 292 11.47 -6.36 15.40
CA GLU A 292 12.22 -5.22 14.86
C GLU A 292 13.67 -5.61 14.54
N LEU A 293 14.13 -5.25 13.34
CA LEU A 293 15.52 -5.40 12.93
C LEU A 293 16.42 -4.33 13.55
N GLU A 294 15.85 -3.21 13.93
CA GLU A 294 16.55 -2.08 14.53
C GLU A 294 15.75 -1.54 15.72
N SER A 295 16.18 -0.41 16.29
CA SER A 295 15.44 0.32 17.32
C SER A 295 15.22 1.77 16.89
N HIS A 296 14.19 2.41 17.43
CA HIS A 296 13.97 3.84 17.29
C HIS A 296 15.24 4.64 17.66
N ASP A 297 15.87 4.31 18.80
CA ASP A 297 17.09 4.97 19.28
C ASP A 297 18.22 4.87 18.25
N SER A 298 18.45 3.69 17.66
CA SER A 298 19.48 3.52 16.63
C SER A 298 19.22 4.34 15.36
N GLN A 299 17.97 4.41 14.89
CA GLN A 299 17.65 5.19 13.69
C GLN A 299 17.76 6.70 13.94
N PHE A 300 17.23 7.20 15.06
CA PHE A 300 17.37 8.61 15.41
C PHE A 300 18.81 9.01 15.69
N SER A 301 19.58 8.16 16.38
CA SER A 301 21.01 8.38 16.62
C SER A 301 21.78 8.45 15.30
N MET A 302 21.49 7.56 14.34
CA MET A 302 22.09 7.59 13.01
C MET A 302 21.83 8.92 12.30
N LEU A 303 20.56 9.36 12.22
CA LEU A 303 20.18 10.62 11.58
C LEU A 303 20.80 11.84 12.28
N ASN A 304 20.87 11.81 13.60
CA ASN A 304 21.41 12.89 14.42
C ASN A 304 22.94 12.99 14.36
N ASN A 305 23.64 11.92 14.02
CA ASN A 305 25.11 11.86 14.02
C ASN A 305 25.73 12.09 12.63
N PHE A 306 24.93 12.39 11.61
CA PHE A 306 25.46 12.90 10.36
C PHE A 306 26.22 14.21 10.57
N SER A 307 27.26 14.41 9.76
CA SER A 307 28.03 15.65 9.76
C SER A 307 27.14 16.85 9.39
N ASP A 308 27.41 17.99 10.01
CA ASP A 308 26.73 19.25 9.70
C ASP A 308 26.86 19.59 8.20
N GLU A 309 28.01 19.28 7.59
CA GLU A 309 28.25 19.46 6.15
C GLU A 309 27.29 18.61 5.31
N LEU A 310 27.14 17.32 5.64
CA LEU A 310 26.23 16.43 4.91
C LEU A 310 24.79 16.92 5.04
N ILE A 311 24.31 17.16 6.27
CA ILE A 311 22.93 17.59 6.52
C ILE A 311 22.63 18.94 5.86
N ALA A 312 23.55 19.91 5.97
CA ALA A 312 23.39 21.19 5.29
C ALA A 312 23.32 21.01 3.76
N SER A 313 24.11 20.10 3.19
CA SER A 313 24.06 19.80 1.76
C SER A 313 22.73 19.17 1.33
N LEU A 314 22.21 18.20 2.10
CA LEU A 314 20.93 17.55 1.81
C LEU A 314 19.75 18.52 1.91
N LEU A 315 19.72 19.35 2.96
CA LEU A 315 18.70 20.36 3.13
C LEU A 315 18.77 21.41 2.03
N LYS A 316 19.98 21.86 1.66
CA LYS A 316 20.17 22.75 0.52
C LYS A 316 19.60 22.15 -0.76
N GLU A 317 20.04 20.97 -1.16
CA GLU A 317 19.54 20.28 -2.36
C GLU A 317 18.01 20.16 -2.35
N THR A 318 17.43 19.84 -1.19
CA THR A 318 15.98 19.73 -1.00
C THR A 318 15.24 21.05 -1.22
N VAL A 319 15.69 22.16 -0.63
CA VAL A 319 15.04 23.47 -0.88
C VAL A 319 15.29 24.00 -2.29
N GLU A 320 16.40 23.63 -2.93
CA GLU A 320 16.69 24.03 -4.32
C GLU A 320 15.85 23.26 -5.35
N THR A 321 15.44 22.03 -5.02
CA THR A 321 14.66 21.13 -5.89
C THR A 321 13.19 20.99 -5.46
N PHE A 322 12.76 21.73 -4.43
CA PHE A 322 11.42 21.57 -3.83
C PHE A 322 10.29 21.75 -4.85
N HIS A 323 10.40 22.76 -5.72
CA HIS A 323 9.40 23.07 -6.76
C HIS A 323 9.65 22.36 -8.10
N GLN A 324 10.69 21.52 -8.20
CA GLN A 324 10.90 20.74 -9.42
C GLN A 324 9.79 19.69 -9.56
N PRO A 325 9.19 19.53 -10.75
CA PRO A 325 8.21 18.48 -11.00
C PRO A 325 8.80 17.11 -10.64
N ASP A 326 8.02 16.29 -9.95
CA ASP A 326 8.56 15.04 -9.39
C ASP A 326 9.01 14.05 -10.47
N ASN A 327 8.34 14.10 -11.63
CA ASN A 327 8.65 13.31 -12.82
C ASN A 327 9.75 13.89 -13.74
N SER A 328 10.49 14.92 -13.31
CA SER A 328 11.52 15.54 -14.15
C SER A 328 12.89 14.84 -14.09
N ALA A 329 13.04 13.81 -13.26
CA ALA A 329 14.29 13.06 -13.14
C ALA A 329 14.55 12.22 -14.40
N GLU A 330 15.74 12.36 -15.01
CA GLU A 330 16.13 11.62 -16.23
C GLU A 330 16.84 10.30 -15.91
N THR A 331 17.51 10.23 -14.75
CA THR A 331 18.27 9.05 -14.28
C THR A 331 17.89 8.70 -12.84
N MET A 332 18.21 7.48 -12.37
CA MET A 332 17.96 7.13 -10.97
C MET A 332 18.87 7.89 -9.99
N ALA A 333 20.02 8.37 -10.47
CA ALA A 333 20.84 9.32 -9.72
C ALA A 333 20.16 10.69 -9.55
N ASP A 334 19.45 11.17 -10.58
CA ASP A 334 18.62 12.39 -10.44
C ASP A 334 17.52 12.16 -9.41
N VAL A 335 16.85 11.00 -9.44
CA VAL A 335 15.78 10.66 -8.49
C VAL A 335 16.24 10.79 -7.04
N PHE A 336 17.42 10.26 -6.72
CA PHE A 336 18.01 10.41 -5.39
C PHE A 336 18.31 11.88 -5.06
N ARG A 337 18.94 12.62 -5.98
CA ARG A 337 19.30 14.04 -5.79
C ARG A 337 18.09 14.96 -5.63
N THR A 338 16.98 14.68 -6.30
CA THR A 338 15.77 15.50 -6.28
C THR A 338 14.74 15.03 -5.26
N ASN A 339 14.99 13.92 -4.55
CA ASN A 339 14.03 13.22 -3.71
C ASN A 339 12.71 12.93 -4.47
N SER A 340 12.80 12.52 -5.74
CA SER A 340 11.63 12.22 -6.56
C SER A 340 10.98 10.90 -6.14
N ILE A 341 9.66 10.87 -6.00
CA ILE A 341 8.91 9.71 -5.50
C ILE A 341 8.15 8.96 -6.60
N ASP A 342 7.57 9.66 -7.58
CA ASP A 342 6.90 9.12 -8.77
C ASP A 342 7.76 8.05 -9.45
N PRO A 343 9.07 8.29 -9.75
CA PRO A 343 9.89 7.28 -10.40
C PRO A 343 10.13 6.07 -9.50
N MET A 344 10.27 6.26 -8.18
CA MET A 344 10.49 5.17 -7.22
C MET A 344 9.27 4.29 -7.06
N VAL A 345 8.07 4.89 -7.04
CA VAL A 345 6.80 4.16 -7.04
C VAL A 345 6.66 3.34 -8.32
N ASN A 346 6.98 3.91 -9.49
CA ASN A 346 6.95 3.19 -10.76
C ASN A 346 7.97 2.05 -10.82
N VAL A 347 9.18 2.26 -10.31
CA VAL A 347 10.21 1.21 -10.16
C VAL A 347 9.71 0.08 -9.26
N TRP A 348 9.04 0.42 -8.16
CA TRP A 348 8.45 -0.56 -7.25
C TRP A 348 7.29 -1.33 -7.91
N LEU A 349 6.35 -0.65 -8.56
CA LEU A 349 5.25 -1.27 -9.30
C LEU A 349 5.78 -2.25 -10.35
N ALA A 350 6.75 -1.82 -11.16
CA ALA A 350 7.36 -2.64 -12.20
C ALA A 350 8.23 -3.79 -11.64
N GLY A 351 8.66 -3.69 -10.38
CA GLY A 351 9.66 -4.57 -9.79
C GLY A 351 10.99 -4.54 -10.54
N ASP A 352 11.40 -3.35 -10.99
CA ASP A 352 12.60 -3.15 -11.81
C ASP A 352 13.86 -3.20 -10.92
N GLU A 353 14.45 -4.40 -10.80
CA GLU A 353 15.66 -4.64 -10.01
C GLU A 353 16.86 -3.82 -10.51
N ALA A 354 16.93 -3.52 -11.81
CA ALA A 354 18.04 -2.76 -12.38
C ALA A 354 17.95 -1.28 -11.99
N ALA A 355 16.78 -0.69 -12.13
CA ALA A 355 16.54 0.70 -11.72
C ALA A 355 16.68 0.88 -10.20
N LEU A 356 16.19 -0.08 -9.39
CA LEU A 356 16.40 -0.05 -7.95
C LEU A 356 17.89 -0.12 -7.60
N THR A 357 18.65 -1.01 -8.25
CA THR A 357 20.10 -1.13 -8.04
C THR A 357 20.81 0.18 -8.41
N GLU A 358 20.47 0.79 -9.54
CA GLU A 358 21.03 2.09 -9.95
C GLU A 358 20.75 3.19 -8.91
N SER A 359 19.52 3.25 -8.40
CA SER A 359 19.13 4.22 -7.35
C SER A 359 19.93 4.01 -6.06
N THR A 360 20.06 2.78 -5.57
CA THR A 360 20.87 2.47 -4.38
C THR A 360 22.35 2.80 -4.59
N GLU A 361 22.89 2.50 -5.77
CA GLU A 361 24.29 2.78 -6.09
C GLU A 361 24.56 4.29 -6.23
N ALA A 362 23.60 5.07 -6.72
CA ALA A 362 23.72 6.54 -6.79
C ALA A 362 23.88 7.19 -5.40
N MET A 363 23.38 6.56 -4.33
CA MET A 363 23.60 7.04 -2.96
C MET A 363 25.09 7.12 -2.59
N LYS A 364 25.97 6.36 -3.27
CA LYS A 364 27.43 6.43 -3.08
C LYS A 364 28.04 7.79 -3.44
N GLU A 365 27.32 8.65 -4.18
CA GLU A 365 27.69 10.06 -4.38
C GLU A 365 27.77 10.83 -3.05
N LYS A 366 27.10 10.36 -2.00
CA LYS A 366 27.20 10.84 -0.62
C LYS A 366 27.73 9.71 0.27
N PRO A 367 29.07 9.49 0.35
CA PRO A 367 29.63 8.30 1.00
C PRO A 367 29.24 8.12 2.46
N GLU A 368 29.14 9.21 3.22
CA GLU A 368 28.69 9.17 4.61
C GLU A 368 27.23 8.72 4.72
N TYR A 369 26.35 9.24 3.87
CA TYR A 369 24.94 8.83 3.79
C TYR A 369 24.81 7.36 3.40
N TYR A 370 25.46 6.93 2.31
CA TYR A 370 25.43 5.53 1.87
C TYR A 370 25.95 4.58 2.96
N LYS A 371 27.05 4.95 3.61
CA LYS A 371 27.64 4.12 4.67
C LYS A 371 26.67 3.95 5.83
N ALA A 372 26.09 5.05 6.33
CA ALA A 372 25.21 4.99 7.49
C ALA A 372 23.84 4.39 7.17
N VAL A 373 23.24 4.74 6.03
CA VAL A 373 21.86 4.33 5.69
C VAL A 373 21.82 2.92 5.09
N ILE A 374 22.76 2.55 4.23
CA ILE A 374 22.74 1.25 3.55
C ILE A 374 23.73 0.30 4.19
N LYS A 375 25.02 0.63 4.14
CA LYS A 375 26.09 -0.33 4.43
C LYS A 375 26.07 -0.84 5.88
N ASP A 376 26.12 0.07 6.84
CA ASP A 376 26.24 -0.29 8.26
C ASP A 376 24.95 -0.94 8.78
N ARG A 377 23.79 -0.41 8.39
CA ARG A 377 22.47 -0.95 8.78
C ARG A 377 22.24 -2.34 8.20
N ASN A 378 22.59 -2.56 6.94
CA ASN A 378 22.44 -3.87 6.30
C ASN A 378 23.22 -4.96 7.02
N VAL A 379 24.39 -4.68 7.59
CA VAL A 379 25.14 -5.67 8.37
C VAL A 379 24.30 -6.23 9.51
N GLY A 380 23.70 -5.35 10.33
CA GLY A 380 22.87 -5.78 11.46
C GLY A 380 21.56 -6.45 11.02
N MET A 381 20.93 -5.95 9.95
CA MET A 381 19.71 -6.56 9.41
C MET A 381 19.98 -7.97 8.86
N ILE A 382 21.08 -8.16 8.11
CA ILE A 382 21.49 -9.47 7.60
C ILE A 382 21.75 -10.44 8.75
N GLU A 383 22.46 -10.02 9.79
CA GLU A 383 22.74 -10.88 10.96
C GLU A 383 21.44 -11.38 11.61
N LYS A 384 20.45 -10.50 11.83
CA LYS A 384 19.14 -10.90 12.36
C LYS A 384 18.37 -11.82 11.41
N ILE A 385 18.39 -11.54 10.10
CA ILE A 385 17.73 -12.38 9.09
C ILE A 385 18.37 -13.78 9.04
N GLU A 386 19.69 -13.88 9.14
CA GLU A 386 20.38 -15.17 9.26
C GLU A 386 19.95 -15.91 10.54
N GLY A 387 19.80 -15.20 11.65
CA GLY A 387 19.22 -15.75 12.88
C GLY A 387 17.81 -16.33 12.70
N TYR A 388 16.95 -15.65 11.94
CA TYR A 388 15.62 -16.18 11.59
C TYR A 388 15.70 -17.40 10.69
N LEU A 389 16.66 -17.46 9.75
CA LEU A 389 16.85 -18.65 8.91
C LEU A 389 17.37 -19.85 9.74
N ASP A 390 18.14 -19.59 10.78
CA ASP A 390 18.72 -20.60 11.68
C ASP A 390 17.80 -21.03 12.82
N ASN A 391 16.56 -20.54 12.84
CA ASN A 391 15.61 -20.86 13.91
C ASN A 391 15.31 -22.37 13.99
N GLU A 392 15.29 -22.91 15.22
CA GLU A 392 15.05 -24.34 15.47
C GLU A 392 13.58 -24.74 15.30
N ASN A 393 12.66 -23.81 15.52
CA ASN A 393 11.20 -24.04 15.50
C ASN A 393 10.62 -24.17 14.08
N LYS A 394 11.42 -23.84 13.05
CA LYS A 394 10.99 -23.73 11.65
C LYS A 394 9.83 -22.75 11.45
N GLU A 395 9.85 -21.68 12.24
CA GLU A 395 8.96 -20.53 12.08
C GLU A 395 9.26 -19.83 10.75
N THR A 396 8.22 -19.24 10.18
CA THR A 396 8.26 -18.47 8.94
C THR A 396 8.16 -16.98 9.25
N TYR A 397 9.06 -16.18 8.65
CA TYR A 397 9.14 -14.75 8.92
C TYR A 397 8.86 -13.94 7.65
N PHE A 398 7.98 -12.94 7.76
CA PHE A 398 7.72 -11.98 6.70
C PHE A 398 8.46 -10.68 7.00
N VAL A 399 9.59 -10.44 6.31
CA VAL A 399 10.47 -9.30 6.54
C VAL A 399 10.13 -8.17 5.56
N VAL A 400 9.86 -6.98 6.08
CA VAL A 400 9.59 -5.76 5.31
C VAL A 400 10.65 -4.71 5.65
N VAL A 401 11.47 -4.37 4.66
CA VAL A 401 12.59 -3.42 4.79
C VAL A 401 12.58 -2.52 3.56
N GLY A 402 12.99 -1.26 3.69
CA GLY A 402 13.04 -0.29 2.60
C GLY A 402 13.74 -0.87 1.36
N ALA A 403 13.15 -0.67 0.19
CA ALA A 403 13.60 -1.30 -1.06
C ALA A 403 15.08 -1.01 -1.37
N GLY A 404 15.56 0.19 -1.01
CA GLY A 404 16.96 0.58 -1.18
C GLY A 404 17.96 -0.34 -0.48
N HIS A 405 17.55 -1.06 0.57
CA HIS A 405 18.39 -2.02 1.29
C HIS A 405 18.53 -3.38 0.61
N MET A 406 17.69 -3.71 -0.38
CA MET A 406 17.59 -5.07 -0.89
C MET A 406 18.69 -5.43 -1.90
N LEU A 407 19.00 -4.51 -2.82
CA LEU A 407 19.89 -4.72 -3.96
C LEU A 407 21.09 -3.75 -3.93
N GLY A 408 22.04 -3.92 -4.85
CA GLY A 408 23.32 -3.21 -4.84
C GLY A 408 24.45 -3.96 -4.13
N GLU A 409 25.65 -3.38 -4.10
CA GLU A 409 26.88 -4.02 -3.59
C GLU A 409 26.73 -4.50 -2.14
N ASP A 410 26.13 -3.67 -1.29
CA ASP A 410 25.91 -3.93 0.14
C ASP A 410 24.47 -4.39 0.45
N GLY A 411 23.66 -4.71 -0.57
CA GLY A 411 22.24 -5.08 -0.43
C GLY A 411 22.00 -6.42 0.28
N ILE A 412 20.90 -6.54 1.05
CA ILE A 412 20.54 -7.75 1.82
C ILE A 412 20.45 -8.98 0.92
N VAL A 413 19.70 -8.89 -0.19
CA VAL A 413 19.52 -10.01 -1.13
C VAL A 413 20.86 -10.37 -1.79
N THR A 414 21.67 -9.37 -2.14
CA THR A 414 23.02 -9.58 -2.69
C THR A 414 23.90 -10.35 -1.71
N LYS A 415 23.98 -9.90 -0.46
CA LYS A 415 24.85 -10.50 0.57
C LYS A 415 24.40 -11.90 0.97
N LEU A 416 23.09 -12.16 1.05
CA LEU A 416 22.57 -13.50 1.30
C LEU A 416 22.90 -14.45 0.13
N LYS A 417 22.81 -14.00 -1.14
CA LYS A 417 23.27 -14.81 -2.29
C LYS A 417 24.76 -15.13 -2.21
N GLU A 418 25.60 -14.15 -1.88
CA GLU A 418 27.06 -14.34 -1.71
C GLU A 418 27.39 -15.36 -0.61
N LYS A 419 26.57 -15.42 0.44
CA LYS A 419 26.67 -16.39 1.54
C LYS A 419 26.13 -17.79 1.18
N GLY A 420 25.56 -17.98 -0.01
CA GLY A 420 25.11 -19.28 -0.51
C GLY A 420 23.67 -19.66 -0.16
N TYR A 421 22.85 -18.73 0.32
CA TYR A 421 21.43 -18.98 0.55
C TYR A 421 20.66 -19.15 -0.78
N THR A 422 19.68 -20.04 -0.79
CA THR A 422 18.75 -20.18 -1.93
C THR A 422 17.73 -19.06 -1.87
N ILE A 423 17.73 -18.18 -2.89
CA ILE A 423 16.82 -17.05 -2.97
C ILE A 423 16.04 -17.11 -4.28
N THR A 424 14.72 -17.09 -4.18
CA THR A 424 13.78 -17.11 -5.32
C THR A 424 13.04 -15.78 -5.37
N ARG A 425 13.06 -15.09 -6.51
CA ARG A 425 12.18 -13.94 -6.78
C ARG A 425 10.76 -14.46 -7.02
N LEU A 426 9.78 -13.89 -6.33
CA LEU A 426 8.36 -14.27 -6.39
C LEU A 426 7.51 -13.29 -7.19
#